data_AF-A0A929D7L8-F1
#
_entry.id   AF-A0A929D7L8-F1
#
_cell.length_a   1.000
_cell.length_b   1.000
_cell.length_c   1.000
_cell.angle_alpha   90.00
_cell.angle_beta   90.00
_cell.angle_gamma   90.00
#
_symmetry.space_group_name_H-M   'P 1'
#
loop_
_entity.id
_entity.type
_entity.pdbx_description
1 polymer ?
#
loop_
_entity_poly.entity_id
_entity_poly.type
_entity_poly.pdbx_seq_one_letter_code
_entity_poly.pdbx_strand_id
1 'polypeptide(L)' 'PEPMIKVLEAVEKMGKDEAVLMLHHKKPALLFPRLKEKGLDFELTEKDDENIELLIWRP' A
#
# COMPACT_ATOMS: atom_id res chain seq x y z
N PRO A 1 12.74 2.33 -10.22
CA PRO A 1 12.41 1.65 -8.94
C PRO A 1 11.29 0.63 -9.13
N GLU A 2 11.42 -0.55 -8.54
CA GLU A 2 10.36 -1.56 -8.50
C GLU A 2 9.08 -1.00 -7.84
N PRO A 3 7.88 -1.46 -8.22
CA PRO A 3 6.60 -0.93 -7.71
C PRO A 3 6.54 -0.85 -6.18
N MET A 4 7.11 -1.85 -5.50
CA MET A 4 7.19 -1.92 -4.05
C MET A 4 8.05 -0.80 -3.44
N ILE A 5 9.18 -0.45 -4.05
CA ILE A 5 10.08 0.60 -3.54
C ILE A 5 9.36 1.94 -3.50
N LYS A 6 8.62 2.27 -4.57
CA LYS A 6 7.86 3.53 -4.66
C LYS A 6 6.81 3.65 -3.57
N VAL A 7 6.11 2.57 -3.26
CA VAL A 7 5.08 2.57 -2.21
C VAL A 7 5.72 2.75 -0.83
N LEU A 8 6.83 2.07 -0.56
CA LEU A 8 7.56 2.20 0.70
C LEU A 8 8.11 3.63 0.90
N GLU A 9 8.63 4.26 -0.15
CA GLU A 9 9.06 5.67 -0.09
C GLU A 9 7.89 6.63 0.11
N ALA A 10 6.72 6.34 -0.49
CA ALA A 10 5.53 7.18 -0.34
C ALA A 10 4.99 7.13 1.09
N VAL A 11 4.84 5.93 1.69
CA VAL A 11 4.36 5.78 3.07
C VAL A 11 5.32 6.36 4.10
N GLU A 12 6.62 6.43 3.79
CA GLU A 12 7.61 7.08 4.66
C GLU A 12 7.46 8.61 4.67
N LYS A 13 7.04 9.21 3.56
CA LYS A 13 6.81 10.65 3.42
C LYS A 13 5.41 11.11 3.85
N MET A 14 4.49 10.16 3.97
CA MET A 14 3.09 10.38 4.32
C MET A 14 2.93 10.95 5.73
N GLY A 15 2.18 12.06 5.83
CA GLY A 15 1.76 12.71 7.06
C GLY A 15 0.78 11.89 7.91
N LYS A 16 0.31 12.46 9.02
CA LYS A 16 -0.64 11.79 9.94
C LYS A 16 -2.05 11.68 9.36
N ASP A 17 -2.47 12.67 8.58
CA ASP A 17 -3.82 12.74 7.98
C ASP A 17 -3.81 12.39 6.48
N GLU A 18 -2.73 11.77 6.01
CA GLU A 18 -2.54 11.38 4.62
C GLU A 18 -2.65 9.86 4.47
N ALA A 19 -3.02 9.42 3.26
CA ALA A 19 -3.05 8.03 2.86
C ALA A 19 -2.35 7.84 1.51
N VAL A 20 -1.78 6.67 1.30
CA VAL A 20 -1.22 6.24 0.00
C VAL A 20 -2.19 5.27 -0.65
N LEU A 21 -2.63 5.60 -1.87
CA LEU A 21 -3.40 4.70 -2.72
C LEU A 21 -2.49 4.06 -3.77
N MET A 22 -2.38 2.74 -3.73
CA MET A 22 -1.69 1.95 -4.75
C MET A 22 -2.71 1.27 -5.66
N LEU A 23 -2.58 1.50 -6.97
CA LEU A 23 -3.32 0.78 -8.00
C LEU A 23 -2.42 -0.29 -8.60
N HIS A 24 -2.88 -1.53 -8.65
CA HIS A 24 -2.10 -2.62 -9.22
C HIS A 24 -2.97 -3.74 -9.78
N HIS A 25 -2.36 -4.63 -10.56
CA HIS A 25 -3.08 -5.73 -11.20
C HIS A 25 -3.08 -7.03 -10.39
N LYS A 26 -2.32 -7.07 -9.29
CA LYS A 26 -2.15 -8.27 -8.48
C LYS A 26 -1.79 -7.92 -7.04
N LYS A 27 -2.27 -8.75 -6.11
CA LYS A 27 -1.96 -8.65 -4.67
C LYS A 27 -0.44 -8.67 -4.42
N PRO A 28 0.14 -7.61 -3.83
CA PRO A 28 1.56 -7.53 -3.55
C PRO A 28 1.89 -8.27 -2.24
N ALA A 29 1.94 -9.60 -2.28
CA ALA A 29 2.12 -10.43 -1.09
C ALA A 29 3.36 -10.07 -0.23
N LEU A 30 4.45 -9.61 -0.87
CA LEU A 30 5.67 -9.19 -0.17
C LEU A 30 5.57 -7.81 0.49
N LEU A 31 4.59 -6.99 0.10
CA LEU A 31 4.38 -5.66 0.67
C LEU A 31 3.69 -5.73 2.03
N PHE A 32 2.70 -6.63 2.20
CA PHE A 32 1.89 -6.69 3.43
C PHE A 32 2.71 -6.90 4.71
N PRO A 33 3.70 -7.81 4.78
CA PRO A 33 4.53 -7.95 5.97
C PRO A 33 5.28 -6.67 6.31
N ARG A 34 5.80 -5.95 5.30
CA ARG A 34 6.54 -4.70 5.50
C ARG A 34 5.66 -3.55 6.00
N LEU A 35 4.41 -3.48 5.54
CA LEU A 35 3.45 -2.49 6.05
C LEU A 35 3.15 -2.74 7.55
N LYS A 36 2.96 -4.01 7.92
CA LYS A 36 2.74 -4.41 9.32
C LYS A 36 3.96 -4.14 10.20
N GLU A 37 5.17 -4.46 9.73
CA GLU A 37 6.43 -4.16 10.43
C GLU A 37 6.60 -2.66 10.69
N LYS A 38 6.07 -1.81 9.80
CA LYS A 38 6.06 -0.35 9.95
C LYS A 38 4.89 0.19 10.79
N GLY A 39 3.99 -0.68 11.27
CA GLY A 39 2.81 -0.29 12.05
C GLY A 39 1.79 0.50 11.24
N LEU A 40 1.70 0.26 9.93
CA LEU A 40 0.72 0.89 9.05
C LEU A 40 -0.52 0.02 8.92
N ASP A 41 -1.67 0.67 8.85
CA ASP A 41 -2.93 0.03 8.50
C ASP A 41 -3.15 0.09 6.98
N PHE A 42 -3.90 -0.88 6.47
CA PHE A 42 -4.22 -0.94 5.04
C PHE A 42 -5.52 -1.68 4.76
N GLU A 43 -6.16 -1.30 3.66
CA GLU A 43 -7.36 -1.93 3.11
C GLU A 43 -7.12 -2.29 1.65
N LEU A 44 -7.43 -3.55 1.32
CA LEU A 44 -7.33 -4.07 -0.04
C LEU A 44 -8.74 -4.20 -0.62
N THR A 45 -9.01 -3.48 -1.71
CA THR A 45 -10.25 -3.59 -2.48
C THR A 45 -9.94 -4.22 -3.84
N GLU A 46 -10.67 -5.28 -4.19
CA GLU A 46 -10.66 -5.83 -5.56
C GLU A 46 -11.71 -5.07 -6.38
N LYS A 47 -11.30 -4.40 -7.47
CA LYS A 47 -12.21 -3.65 -8.35
C LYS A 47 -12.79 -4.52 -9.45
N ASP A 48 -11.95 -5.40 -9.99
CA ASP A 48 -12.30 -6.40 -10.99
C ASP A 48 -11.27 -7.55 -10.95
N ASP A 49 -11.39 -8.51 -11.88
CA ASP A 49 -10.52 -9.70 -11.95
C ASP A 49 -9.03 -9.38 -12.14
N GLU A 50 -8.70 -8.17 -12.59
CA GLU A 50 -7.35 -7.75 -12.94
C GLU A 50 -6.89 -6.49 -12.21
N ASN A 51 -7.69 -5.88 -11.34
CA ASN A 51 -7.37 -4.61 -10.69
C ASN A 51 -7.68 -4.64 -9.20
N ILE A 52 -6.69 -4.20 -8.43
CA ILE A 52 -6.78 -4.00 -7.00
C ILE A 52 -6.40 -2.58 -6.62
N GLU A 53 -7.02 -2.11 -5.56
CA GLU A 53 -6.65 -0.91 -4.83
C GLU A 53 -6.17 -1.30 -3.45
N LEU A 54 -5.02 -0.77 -3.05
CA LEU A 54 -4.51 -0.89 -1.70
C LEU A 54 -4.39 0.51 -1.11
N LEU A 55 -5.27 0.83 -0.17
CA LEU A 55 -5.23 2.05 0.63
C LEU A 55 -4.37 1.79 1.87
N ILE A 56 -3.42 2.68 2.16
CA ILE A 56 -2.47 2.54 3.27
C ILE A 56 -2.45 3.83 4.07
N TRP A 57 -2.55 3.76 5.40
CA TRP A 57 -2.57 4.92 6.29
C TRP A 57 -1.88 4.63 7.63
N ARG A 58 -1.67 5.68 8.43
CA ARG A 58 -1.19 5.55 9.82
C ARG A 58 -2.40 5.33 10.74
N PRO A 59 -2.32 4.41 11.71
CA PRO A 59 -3.39 4.20 12.69
C PRO A 59 -3.79 5.46 13.47
#